data_AF-A0A939Q3Q1-F1
#
_entry.id   AF-A0A939Q3Q1-F1
#
_cell.length_a   1.000
_cell.length_b   1.000
_cell.length_c   1.000
_cell.angle_alpha   90.00
_cell.angle_beta   90.00
_cell.angle_gamma   90.00
#
_symmetry.space_group_name_H-M   'P 1'
#
loop_
_entity.id
_entity.type
_entity.pdbx_description
1 polymer ?
#
loop_
_entity_poly.entity_id
_entity_poly.type
_entity_poly.pdbx_seq_one_letter_code
_entity_poly.pdbx_strand_id
1 'polypeptide(L)'
;MQPARRGGRQVPSFVELKGLRLSRLRPESLEPGSLEQDGFFAEHGVRTDLAFEAHQVVRQAGVEQVPGVSTETEEHGFGTITRIHVEDEAGAAVIGKAKGRYITIQAPGLRRKDRAQERQVSEALAKELESLLRAWGIGPEQLVLVVGLGNWNATPDNVGPLTVSKLLVTRHLYEYRALEEEVLGRMRPVAALSPGVLGLTGIETAEIVHAVVEKVRPAAVLCVDALASMSVERLGTTLQLSDAGIRPGSGVGNTRRSLSYETLGVPVFALGVPTVIYATTIVSEAVDALWERVTQPAAAFGPPGPAPGSGALLDPSRIVVTAKDPAPAASAPAAAPGTASLPRLDPHSRRQLIQEVLGPSMGSLVVTPKEIDVLVDTLSDVLADGLNEALHPGISAAEAAAIR
;
A
#
# COMPACT_ATOMS: atom_id res chain seq x y z
N MET A 1 -3.55 -76.09 7.28
CA MET A 1 -4.09 -75.07 6.35
C MET A 1 -3.80 -73.69 6.93
N GLN A 2 -2.85 -72.97 6.34
CA GLN A 2 -2.59 -71.54 6.63
C GLN A 2 -3.55 -70.68 5.78
N PRO A 3 -4.05 -69.53 6.28
CA PRO A 3 -4.65 -68.52 5.43
C PRO A 3 -3.59 -67.54 4.90
N ALA A 4 -3.82 -67.11 3.66
CA ALA A 4 -2.87 -66.48 2.75
C ALA A 4 -2.56 -65.00 3.09
N ARG A 5 -1.28 -64.64 2.95
CA ARG A 5 -0.79 -63.25 2.90
C ARG A 5 -1.22 -62.61 1.57
N ARG A 6 -1.98 -61.51 1.63
CA ARG A 6 -2.18 -60.61 0.47
C ARG A 6 -1.14 -59.50 0.53
N GLY A 7 -0.42 -59.35 -0.58
CA GLY A 7 0.75 -58.48 -0.74
C GLY A 7 0.44 -56.99 -0.62
N GLY A 8 1.28 -56.31 0.16
CA GLY A 8 1.41 -54.86 0.13
C GLY A 8 2.02 -54.43 -1.20
N ARG A 9 1.31 -53.56 -1.93
CA ARG A 9 1.87 -52.83 -3.06
C ARG A 9 2.80 -51.77 -2.48
N GLN A 10 4.12 -51.98 -2.61
CA GLN A 10 5.13 -50.97 -2.31
C GLN A 10 4.86 -49.75 -3.20
N VAL A 11 4.65 -48.60 -2.57
CA VAL A 11 4.68 -47.29 -3.22
C VAL A 11 6.14 -47.01 -3.57
N PRO A 12 6.48 -46.70 -4.84
CA PRO A 12 7.87 -46.49 -5.21
C PRO A 12 8.45 -45.26 -4.50
N SER A 13 9.64 -45.48 -3.96
CA SER A 13 10.50 -44.55 -3.23
C SER A 13 10.78 -43.26 -4.01
N PHE A 14 10.74 -42.15 -3.26
CA PHE A 14 11.37 -40.86 -3.51
C PHE A 14 12.36 -40.83 -4.68
N VAL A 15 12.01 -40.07 -5.73
CA VAL A 15 12.99 -39.57 -6.69
C VAL A 15 13.74 -38.43 -6.00
N GLU A 16 14.99 -38.73 -5.67
CA GLU A 16 15.97 -37.82 -5.09
C GLU A 16 16.34 -36.75 -6.13
N LEU A 17 15.66 -35.60 -6.11
CA LEU A 17 16.17 -34.40 -6.78
C LEU A 17 17.34 -33.87 -5.96
N LYS A 18 18.55 -34.18 -6.44
CA LYS A 18 19.83 -33.68 -5.93
C LYS A 18 19.76 -32.15 -5.67
N GLY A 19 19.94 -31.74 -4.41
CA GLY A 19 20.55 -30.43 -4.13
C GLY A 19 20.01 -29.56 -3.00
N LEU A 20 18.79 -29.77 -2.49
CA LEU A 20 18.24 -28.93 -1.41
C LEU A 20 18.04 -29.76 -0.14
N ARG A 21 19.06 -29.75 0.73
CA ARG A 21 18.97 -30.31 2.08
C ARG A 21 18.00 -29.48 2.92
N LEU A 22 16.86 -30.09 3.24
CA LEU A 22 15.81 -29.70 4.20
C LEU A 22 16.27 -29.56 5.67
N SER A 23 17.47 -29.02 5.95
CA SER A 23 18.02 -28.95 7.31
C SER A 23 18.72 -27.63 7.65
N ARG A 24 18.40 -26.52 6.97
CA ARG A 24 19.01 -25.20 7.28
C ARG A 24 18.04 -24.02 7.27
N LEU A 25 16.88 -24.15 7.89
CA LEU A 25 16.25 -22.98 8.50
C LEU A 25 16.50 -23.07 9.99
N ARG A 26 17.35 -22.16 10.50
CA ARG A 26 17.53 -22.00 11.93
C ARG A 26 16.23 -21.42 12.48
N PRO A 27 15.78 -21.79 13.69
CA PRO A 27 14.67 -21.10 14.36
C PRO A 27 14.85 -19.57 14.40
N GLU A 28 16.10 -19.10 14.35
CA GLU A 28 16.50 -17.70 14.28
C GLU A 28 16.00 -16.93 13.04
N SER A 29 15.70 -17.59 11.91
CA SER A 29 15.13 -16.91 10.72
C SER A 29 13.61 -16.69 10.81
N LEU A 30 13.00 -17.10 11.91
CA LEU A 30 11.58 -16.94 12.24
C LEU A 30 11.36 -15.96 13.41
N GLU A 31 12.43 -15.35 13.90
CA GLU A 31 12.40 -14.25 14.87
C GLU A 31 11.81 -12.99 14.21
N PRO A 32 11.04 -12.16 14.95
CA PRO A 32 10.55 -10.89 14.43
C PRO A 32 11.74 -10.01 14.03
N GLY A 33 11.97 -9.87 12.73
CA GLY A 33 12.98 -8.96 12.18
C GLY A 33 12.74 -7.56 12.73
N SER A 34 13.62 -7.15 13.61
CA SER A 34 13.62 -5.90 14.36
C SER A 34 14.24 -4.75 13.54
N LEU A 35 13.62 -3.57 13.55
CA LEU A 35 14.21 -2.21 13.45
C LEU A 35 14.07 -1.35 12.17
N GLU A 36 13.57 -1.81 11.02
CA GLU A 36 13.65 -0.97 9.80
C GLU A 36 12.53 0.08 9.64
N GLN A 37 11.26 -0.27 9.84
CA GLN A 37 10.16 0.71 9.78
C GLN A 37 10.11 1.64 11.01
N ASP A 38 10.51 1.13 12.18
CA ASP A 38 10.64 1.94 13.40
C ASP A 38 11.82 2.91 13.30
N GLY A 39 12.90 2.52 12.60
CA GLY A 39 14.04 3.40 12.31
C GLY A 39 13.66 4.56 11.40
N PHE A 40 12.98 4.28 10.28
CA PHE A 40 12.51 5.33 9.37
C PHE A 40 11.52 6.28 10.05
N PHE A 41 10.60 5.75 10.87
CA PHE A 41 9.71 6.58 11.67
C PHE A 41 10.45 7.41 12.71
N ALA A 42 11.45 6.85 13.39
CA ALA A 42 12.26 7.59 14.37
C ALA A 42 13.08 8.73 13.73
N GLU A 43 13.60 8.50 12.52
CA GLU A 43 14.46 9.44 11.79
C GLU A 43 13.68 10.52 11.03
N HIS A 44 12.47 10.24 10.55
CA HIS A 44 11.71 11.19 9.74
C HIS A 44 10.39 11.63 10.36
N GLY A 45 9.90 10.93 11.38
CA GLY A 45 8.61 11.19 12.04
C GLY A 45 7.39 10.82 11.18
N VAL A 46 7.60 10.06 10.10
CA VAL A 46 6.58 9.73 9.08
C VAL A 46 6.34 8.23 9.01
N ARG A 47 5.07 7.84 8.96
CA ARG A 47 4.66 6.45 8.70
C ARG A 47 4.00 6.37 7.33
N THR A 48 4.54 5.53 6.45
CA THR A 48 3.97 5.23 5.13
C THR A 48 4.36 3.83 4.69
N ASP A 49 3.42 3.13 4.05
CA ASP A 49 3.68 1.85 3.42
C ASP A 49 4.18 2.00 1.97
N LEU A 50 3.98 3.16 1.36
CA LEU A 50 4.37 3.42 -0.02
C LEU A 50 5.87 3.72 -0.14
N ALA A 51 6.57 2.96 -0.99
CA ALA A 51 7.98 3.20 -1.31
C ALA A 51 8.18 4.55 -2.01
N PHE A 52 7.21 4.96 -2.82
CA PHE A 52 7.21 6.27 -3.47
C PHE A 52 7.21 7.42 -2.46
N GLU A 53 6.37 7.33 -1.42
CA GLU A 53 6.30 8.36 -0.39
C GLU A 53 7.56 8.37 0.50
N ALA A 54 8.06 7.19 0.88
CA ALA A 54 9.32 7.08 1.62
C ALA A 54 10.49 7.71 0.84
N HIS A 55 10.56 7.45 -0.47
CA HIS A 55 11.56 8.07 -1.35
C HIS A 55 11.40 9.60 -1.42
N GLN A 56 10.17 10.13 -1.49
CA GLN A 56 9.93 11.57 -1.47
C GLN A 56 10.45 12.24 -0.18
N VAL A 57 10.19 11.61 0.99
CA VAL A 57 10.64 12.12 2.29
C VAL A 57 12.17 12.21 2.34
N VAL A 58 12.87 11.17 1.90
CA VAL A 58 14.34 11.14 1.86
C VAL A 58 14.91 12.22 0.93
N ARG A 59 14.29 12.43 -0.24
CA ARG A 59 14.74 13.48 -1.17
C ARG A 59 14.51 14.89 -0.61
N GLN A 60 13.39 15.11 0.07
CA GLN A 60 13.10 16.39 0.74
C GLN A 60 14.04 16.67 1.90
N ALA A 61 14.61 15.64 2.54
CA ALA A 61 15.62 15.76 3.57
C ALA A 61 17.02 16.13 3.02
N GLY A 62 17.18 16.30 1.71
CA GLY A 62 18.39 16.81 1.07
C GLY A 62 19.21 15.76 0.31
N VAL A 63 18.71 14.53 0.16
CA VAL A 63 19.38 13.47 -0.61
C VAL A 63 18.87 13.50 -2.05
N GLU A 64 19.52 14.25 -2.94
CA GLU A 64 19.06 14.38 -4.34
C GLU A 64 19.08 13.06 -5.12
N GLN A 65 20.11 12.24 -4.88
CA GLN A 65 20.26 10.88 -5.42
C GLN A 65 20.50 9.93 -4.26
N VAL A 66 19.63 8.94 -4.09
CA VAL A 66 19.77 7.90 -3.07
C VAL A 66 20.64 6.79 -3.68
N PRO A 67 21.85 6.54 -3.17
CA PRO A 67 22.68 5.43 -3.66
C PRO A 67 21.94 4.10 -3.54
N GLY A 68 22.07 3.24 -4.56
CA GLY A 68 21.40 1.93 -4.59
C GLY A 68 19.90 1.99 -4.91
N VAL A 69 19.38 3.15 -5.36
CA VAL A 69 17.97 3.31 -5.74
C VAL A 69 17.85 4.00 -7.09
N SER A 70 17.16 3.35 -8.03
CA SER A 70 16.80 3.93 -9.32
C SER A 70 15.29 4.21 -9.41
N THR A 71 14.93 5.30 -10.10
CA THR A 71 13.53 5.77 -10.23
C THR A 71 13.23 6.14 -11.67
N GLU A 72 12.11 5.67 -12.21
CA GLU A 72 11.59 5.98 -13.53
C GLU A 72 10.10 6.33 -13.43
N THR A 73 9.62 7.33 -14.18
CA THR A 73 8.21 7.73 -14.21
C THR A 73 7.70 7.82 -15.64
N GLU A 74 6.53 7.23 -15.88
CA GLU A 74 5.77 7.27 -17.12
C GLU A 74 4.42 7.98 -16.92
N GLU A 75 4.04 8.80 -17.89
CA GLU A 75 2.76 9.52 -17.93
C GLU A 75 1.77 8.76 -18.83
N HIS A 76 0.55 8.59 -18.34
CA HIS A 76 -0.56 7.91 -19.01
C HIS A 76 -1.83 8.77 -18.99
N GLY A 77 -2.81 8.43 -19.83
CA GLY A 77 -4.09 9.15 -19.88
C GLY A 77 -4.89 9.11 -18.56
N PHE A 78 -4.67 8.11 -17.70
CA PHE A 78 -5.31 7.98 -16.40
C PHE A 78 -4.51 8.60 -15.23
N GLY A 79 -3.24 8.94 -15.45
CA GLY A 79 -2.32 9.38 -14.40
C GLY A 79 -0.89 8.88 -14.64
N THR A 80 -0.16 8.50 -13.59
CA THR A 80 1.28 8.18 -13.68
C THR A 80 1.60 6.77 -13.20
N ILE A 81 2.67 6.21 -13.75
CA ILE A 81 3.31 4.99 -13.23
C ILE A 81 4.75 5.37 -12.85
N THR A 82 5.10 5.18 -11.58
CA THR A 82 6.48 5.36 -11.11
C THR A 82 7.06 4.03 -10.66
N ARG A 83 8.22 3.66 -11.21
CA ARG A 83 8.97 2.45 -10.87
C ARG A 83 10.19 2.86 -10.05
N ILE A 84 10.30 2.32 -8.85
CA ILE A 84 11.44 2.48 -7.95
C ILE A 84 12.08 1.11 -7.77
N HIS A 85 13.38 1.01 -8.00
CA HIS A 85 14.13 -0.22 -7.78
C HIS A 85 15.17 0.02 -6.70
N VAL A 86 14.98 -0.68 -5.57
CA VAL A 86 15.92 -0.73 -4.46
C VAL A 86 16.87 -1.90 -4.72
N GLU A 87 18.12 -1.60 -5.04
CA GLU A 87 19.09 -2.55 -5.60
C GLU A 87 19.91 -3.28 -4.54
N ASP A 88 20.21 -2.58 -3.44
CA ASP A 88 21.09 -3.06 -2.37
C ASP A 88 20.59 -2.68 -0.96
N GLU A 89 21.24 -3.25 0.05
CA GLU A 89 20.91 -3.04 1.46
C GLU A 89 21.16 -1.60 1.92
N ALA A 90 22.08 -0.87 1.28
CA ALA A 90 22.32 0.52 1.63
C ALA A 90 21.13 1.39 1.18
N GLY A 91 20.64 1.19 -0.03
CA GLY A 91 19.42 1.82 -0.53
C GLY A 91 18.19 1.43 0.30
N ALA A 92 18.10 0.17 0.70
CA ALA A 92 17.02 -0.34 1.54
C ALA A 92 16.99 0.35 2.92
N ALA A 93 18.15 0.50 3.56
CA ALA A 93 18.29 1.19 4.84
C ALA A 93 17.94 2.68 4.73
N VAL A 94 18.37 3.36 3.67
CA VAL A 94 18.09 4.79 3.47
C VAL A 94 16.61 5.07 3.19
N ILE A 95 15.95 4.23 2.39
CA ILE A 95 14.52 4.40 2.08
C ILE A 95 13.61 3.79 3.15
N GLY A 96 14.12 2.91 4.01
CA GLY A 96 13.29 2.17 4.97
C GLY A 96 12.35 1.18 4.28
N LYS A 97 12.77 0.61 3.14
CA LYS A 97 12.00 -0.37 2.35
C LYS A 97 12.94 -1.50 1.92
N ALA A 98 12.43 -2.73 1.93
CA ALA A 98 13.21 -3.90 1.54
C ALA A 98 13.71 -3.81 0.09
N LYS A 99 14.75 -4.58 -0.23
CA LYS A 99 15.25 -4.71 -1.59
C LYS A 99 14.16 -5.24 -2.53
N GLY A 100 14.03 -4.65 -3.71
CA GLY A 100 13.09 -5.08 -4.74
C GLY A 100 12.60 -3.94 -5.62
N ARG A 101 11.67 -4.27 -6.50
CA ARG A 101 11.00 -3.35 -7.42
C ARG A 101 9.66 -2.95 -6.82
N TYR A 102 9.39 -1.65 -6.82
CA TYR A 102 8.16 -1.04 -6.36
C TYR A 102 7.57 -0.21 -7.51
N ILE A 103 6.34 -0.50 -7.87
CA ILE A 103 5.64 0.11 -9.00
C ILE A 103 4.41 0.78 -8.42
N THR A 104 4.38 2.11 -8.48
CA THR A 104 3.30 2.94 -7.97
C THR A 104 2.47 3.45 -9.14
N ILE A 105 1.22 3.04 -9.23
CA ILE A 105 0.25 3.52 -10.22
C ILE A 105 -0.63 4.56 -9.54
N GLN A 106 -0.55 5.82 -9.94
CA GLN A 106 -1.35 6.91 -9.40
C GLN A 106 -2.37 7.39 -10.44
N ALA A 107 -3.65 7.16 -10.17
CA ALA A 107 -4.79 7.48 -11.02
C ALA A 107 -5.86 8.28 -10.24
N PRO A 108 -5.83 9.63 -10.31
CA PRO A 108 -6.74 10.47 -9.52
C PRO A 108 -8.24 10.25 -9.78
N GLY A 109 -8.63 9.79 -10.98
CA GLY A 109 -10.05 9.59 -11.30
C GLY A 109 -10.65 8.29 -10.80
N LEU A 110 -9.88 7.39 -10.16
CA LEU A 110 -10.44 6.23 -9.44
C LEU A 110 -11.46 6.64 -8.36
N ARG A 111 -11.26 7.81 -7.72
CA ARG A 111 -12.23 8.38 -6.77
C ARG A 111 -13.56 8.80 -7.39
N ARG A 112 -13.58 9.06 -8.70
CA ARG A 112 -14.75 9.57 -9.41
C ARG A 112 -15.56 8.46 -10.07
N LYS A 113 -15.22 7.19 -9.82
CA LYS A 113 -15.84 6.01 -10.44
C LYS A 113 -15.89 6.07 -11.97
N ASP A 114 -14.80 6.57 -12.55
CA ASP A 114 -14.65 6.62 -14.00
C ASP A 114 -14.32 5.22 -14.50
N ARG A 115 -15.33 4.51 -15.02
CA ARG A 115 -15.19 3.15 -15.56
C ARG A 115 -14.13 3.02 -16.65
N ALA A 116 -13.88 4.08 -17.43
CA ALA A 116 -12.84 4.05 -18.45
C ALA A 116 -11.46 4.07 -17.80
N GLN A 117 -11.25 4.92 -16.79
CA GLN A 117 -10.00 4.94 -16.03
C GLN A 117 -9.78 3.67 -15.21
N GLU A 118 -10.83 3.15 -14.56
CA GLU A 118 -10.76 1.87 -13.83
C GLU A 118 -10.21 0.76 -14.73
N ARG A 119 -10.74 0.63 -15.94
CA ARG A 119 -10.25 -0.33 -16.93
C ARG A 119 -8.79 -0.07 -17.31
N GLN A 120 -8.42 1.17 -17.61
CA GLN A 120 -7.03 1.50 -17.98
C GLN A 120 -6.04 1.19 -16.85
N VAL A 121 -6.45 1.41 -15.60
CA VAL A 121 -5.65 1.06 -14.42
C VAL A 121 -5.52 -0.46 -14.26
N SER A 122 -6.60 -1.22 -14.46
CA SER A 122 -6.55 -2.69 -14.47
C SER A 122 -5.59 -3.22 -15.54
N GLU A 123 -5.67 -2.70 -16.77
CA GLU A 123 -4.79 -3.07 -17.88
C GLU A 123 -3.32 -2.71 -17.58
N ALA A 124 -3.07 -1.56 -16.93
CA ALA A 124 -1.73 -1.15 -16.51
C ALA A 124 -1.17 -2.06 -15.40
N LEU A 125 -1.97 -2.33 -14.37
CA LEU A 125 -1.64 -3.27 -13.30
C LEU A 125 -1.32 -4.66 -13.87
N ALA A 126 -2.10 -5.12 -14.85
CA ALA A 126 -1.90 -6.42 -15.45
C ALA A 126 -0.53 -6.53 -16.13
N LYS A 127 -0.17 -5.52 -16.94
CA LYS A 127 1.13 -5.45 -17.63
C LYS A 127 2.31 -5.43 -16.67
N GLU A 128 2.23 -4.63 -15.61
CA GLU A 128 3.30 -4.54 -14.61
C GLU A 128 3.46 -5.86 -13.83
N LEU A 129 2.35 -6.51 -13.45
CA LEU A 129 2.40 -7.82 -12.80
C LEU A 129 2.95 -8.91 -13.72
N GLU A 130 2.54 -8.97 -14.98
CA GLU A 130 3.12 -9.89 -15.94
C GLU A 130 4.63 -9.69 -16.12
N SER A 131 5.07 -8.43 -16.18
CA SER A 131 6.49 -8.08 -16.28
C SER A 131 7.28 -8.61 -15.07
N LEU A 132 6.76 -8.42 -13.86
CA LEU A 132 7.37 -8.95 -12.64
C LEU A 132 7.39 -10.49 -12.61
N LEU A 133 6.29 -11.14 -12.96
CA LEU A 133 6.22 -12.60 -13.04
C LEU A 133 7.25 -13.16 -14.03
N ARG A 134 7.36 -12.56 -15.23
CA ARG A 134 8.37 -12.95 -16.24
C ARG A 134 9.79 -12.72 -15.76
N ALA A 135 10.06 -11.61 -15.07
CA ALA A 135 11.39 -11.32 -14.53
C ALA A 135 11.85 -12.38 -13.51
N TRP A 136 10.92 -12.96 -12.76
CA TRP A 136 11.17 -14.09 -11.84
C TRP A 136 11.11 -15.47 -12.53
N GLY A 137 10.92 -15.53 -13.85
CA GLY A 137 10.87 -16.78 -14.61
C GLY A 137 9.58 -17.58 -14.41
N ILE A 138 8.50 -16.94 -13.97
CA ILE A 138 7.22 -17.59 -13.68
C ILE A 138 6.36 -17.64 -14.95
N GLY A 139 6.33 -18.81 -15.60
CA GLY A 139 5.56 -19.08 -16.81
C GLY A 139 4.04 -19.15 -16.58
N PRO A 140 3.21 -19.06 -17.64
CA PRO A 140 1.75 -19.00 -17.56
C PRO A 140 1.09 -20.26 -16.97
N GLU A 141 1.72 -21.42 -17.11
CA GLU A 141 1.19 -22.70 -16.60
C GLU A 141 1.49 -22.95 -15.12
N GLN A 142 2.25 -22.07 -14.47
CA GLN A 142 2.69 -22.28 -13.09
C GLN A 142 1.68 -21.74 -12.07
N LEU A 143 1.44 -22.54 -11.02
CA LEU A 143 0.49 -22.24 -9.97
C LEU A 143 0.88 -20.97 -9.21
N VAL A 144 -0.04 -20.01 -9.16
CA VAL A 144 0.08 -18.81 -8.30
C VAL A 144 -0.93 -18.92 -7.16
N LEU A 145 -0.47 -18.63 -5.94
CA LEU A 145 -1.33 -18.50 -4.76
C LEU A 145 -1.60 -17.02 -4.50
N VAL A 146 -2.85 -16.59 -4.59
CA VAL A 146 -3.26 -15.23 -4.25
C VAL A 146 -3.78 -15.19 -2.80
N VAL A 147 -3.24 -14.28 -1.99
CA VAL A 147 -3.56 -14.16 -0.57
C VAL A 147 -4.17 -12.78 -0.32
N GLY A 148 -5.45 -12.74 0.05
CA GLY A 148 -6.16 -11.52 0.42
C GLY A 148 -5.95 -11.23 1.90
N LEU A 149 -5.01 -10.34 2.22
CA LEU A 149 -4.69 -9.93 3.58
C LEU A 149 -5.67 -8.89 4.09
N GLY A 150 -5.91 -8.92 5.40
CA GLY A 150 -6.74 -7.94 6.09
C GLY A 150 -7.88 -8.55 6.89
N ASN A 151 -8.58 -7.69 7.61
CA ASN A 151 -9.72 -8.02 8.45
C ASN A 151 -11.03 -7.69 7.74
N TRP A 152 -11.80 -8.72 7.39
CA TRP A 152 -13.11 -8.55 6.73
C TRP A 152 -14.15 -7.80 7.57
N ASN A 153 -13.94 -7.64 8.88
CA ASN A 153 -14.79 -6.85 9.77
C ASN A 153 -14.40 -5.36 9.82
N ALA A 154 -13.25 -4.98 9.26
CA ALA A 154 -12.79 -3.59 9.22
C ALA A 154 -12.82 -3.10 7.77
N THR A 155 -13.81 -2.27 7.42
CA THR A 155 -14.05 -1.80 6.05
C THR A 155 -12.79 -1.32 5.29
N PRO A 156 -11.94 -0.42 5.82
CA PRO A 156 -10.73 0.02 5.12
C PRO A 156 -9.69 -1.09 4.92
N ASP A 157 -9.75 -2.17 5.69
CA ASP A 157 -8.82 -3.30 5.70
C ASP A 157 -9.38 -4.51 4.92
N ASN A 158 -10.57 -4.38 4.31
CA ASN A 158 -11.25 -5.48 3.64
C ASN A 158 -10.92 -5.57 2.13
N VAL A 159 -10.02 -4.74 1.62
CA VAL A 159 -9.68 -4.73 0.18
C VAL A 159 -9.11 -6.09 -0.28
N GLY A 160 -8.22 -6.71 0.50
CA GLY A 160 -7.64 -8.01 0.17
C GLY A 160 -8.68 -9.13 0.08
N PRO A 161 -9.49 -9.37 1.13
CA PRO A 161 -10.54 -10.39 1.08
C PRO A 161 -11.58 -10.14 -0.01
N LEU A 162 -11.98 -8.88 -0.24
CA LEU A 162 -12.92 -8.55 -1.32
C LEU A 162 -12.33 -8.79 -2.71
N THR A 163 -11.08 -8.40 -2.95
CA THR A 163 -10.39 -8.72 -4.21
C THR A 163 -10.37 -10.23 -4.44
N VAL A 164 -9.97 -11.02 -3.43
CA VAL A 164 -9.93 -12.48 -3.54
C VAL A 164 -11.30 -13.09 -3.85
N SER A 165 -12.38 -12.59 -3.25
CA SER A 165 -13.74 -13.06 -3.53
C SER A 165 -14.18 -12.81 -4.98
N LYS A 166 -13.49 -11.89 -5.67
CA LYS A 166 -13.71 -11.49 -7.06
C LYS A 166 -12.62 -12.02 -7.99
N LEU A 167 -11.85 -13.04 -7.61
CA LEU A 167 -10.88 -13.70 -8.51
C LEU A 167 -11.46 -14.90 -9.24
N LEU A 168 -10.96 -15.17 -10.44
CA LEU A 168 -11.19 -16.44 -11.12
C LEU A 168 -10.22 -17.50 -10.56
N VAL A 169 -10.70 -18.32 -9.64
CA VAL A 169 -9.88 -19.39 -9.02
C VAL A 169 -9.93 -20.64 -9.89
N THR A 170 -8.80 -21.06 -10.45
CA THR A 170 -8.77 -22.11 -11.48
C THR A 170 -8.05 -23.40 -11.07
N ARG A 171 -7.29 -23.42 -9.95
CA ARG A 171 -6.51 -24.60 -9.53
C ARG A 171 -7.35 -25.88 -9.46
N HIS A 172 -8.58 -25.77 -8.97
CA HIS A 172 -9.48 -26.92 -8.85
C HIS A 172 -9.94 -27.47 -10.22
N LEU A 173 -10.05 -26.63 -11.24
CA LEU A 173 -10.43 -27.04 -12.60
C LEU A 173 -9.38 -27.97 -13.22
N TYR A 174 -8.11 -27.72 -12.90
CA TYR A 174 -6.98 -28.56 -13.27
C TYR A 174 -6.95 -29.90 -12.50
N GLU A 175 -7.15 -29.86 -11.18
CA GLU A 175 -7.10 -31.06 -10.35
C GLU A 175 -8.23 -32.05 -10.67
N TYR A 176 -9.43 -31.55 -10.97
CA TYR A 176 -10.60 -32.37 -11.27
C TYR A 176 -10.86 -32.54 -12.77
N ARG A 177 -10.06 -31.94 -13.65
CA ARG A 177 -10.25 -31.92 -15.11
C ARG A 177 -11.69 -31.52 -15.50
N ALA A 178 -12.16 -30.42 -14.92
CA ALA A 178 -13.55 -29.99 -15.05
C ALA A 178 -13.87 -29.35 -16.42
N LEU A 179 -12.84 -29.03 -17.21
CA LEU A 179 -12.94 -28.40 -18.53
C LEU A 179 -12.03 -29.11 -19.53
N GLU A 180 -12.28 -28.85 -20.82
CA GLU A 180 -11.44 -29.32 -21.92
C GLU A 180 -10.02 -28.73 -21.85
N GLU A 181 -9.02 -29.48 -22.29
CA GLU A 181 -7.60 -29.09 -22.21
C GLU A 181 -7.30 -27.79 -22.97
N GLU A 182 -8.02 -27.52 -24.07
CA GLU A 182 -7.89 -26.28 -24.85
C GLU A 182 -8.31 -25.04 -24.05
N VAL A 183 -9.37 -25.16 -23.24
CA VAL A 183 -9.86 -24.07 -22.38
C VAL A 183 -8.93 -23.89 -21.19
N LEU A 184 -8.48 -24.99 -20.58
CA LEU A 184 -7.53 -24.96 -19.48
C LEU A 184 -6.22 -24.27 -19.91
N GLY A 185 -5.64 -24.62 -21.06
CA GLY A 185 -4.40 -24.02 -21.56
C GLY A 185 -4.46 -22.51 -21.85
N ARG A 186 -5.62 -21.87 -21.72
CA ARG A 186 -5.80 -20.41 -21.80
C ARG A 186 -5.74 -19.72 -20.44
N MET A 187 -5.72 -20.47 -19.34
CA MET A 187 -5.77 -19.97 -17.96
C MET A 187 -4.57 -20.43 -17.16
N ARG A 188 -3.92 -19.55 -16.40
CA ARG A 188 -3.02 -20.01 -15.34
C ARG A 188 -3.77 -20.76 -14.24
N PRO A 189 -3.20 -21.82 -13.64
CA PRO A 189 -3.70 -22.37 -12.39
C PRO A 189 -3.53 -21.37 -11.24
N VAL A 190 -4.63 -20.99 -10.60
CA VAL A 190 -4.67 -20.01 -9.50
C VAL A 190 -5.37 -20.62 -8.29
N ALA A 191 -4.73 -20.55 -7.14
CA ALA A 191 -5.35 -20.79 -5.84
C ALA A 191 -5.53 -19.47 -5.12
N ALA A 192 -6.55 -19.35 -4.26
CA ALA A 192 -6.74 -18.14 -3.47
C ALA A 192 -7.16 -18.45 -2.03
N LEU A 193 -6.81 -17.56 -1.11
CA LEU A 193 -7.07 -17.66 0.33
C LEU A 193 -7.19 -16.26 0.95
N SER A 194 -8.13 -16.11 1.89
CA SER A 194 -8.15 -14.97 2.81
C SER A 194 -8.02 -15.50 4.24
N PRO A 195 -6.84 -15.41 4.86
CA PRO A 195 -6.56 -16.07 6.15
C PRO A 195 -7.19 -15.34 7.34
N GLY A 196 -7.60 -14.07 7.17
CA GLY A 196 -8.04 -13.22 8.28
C GLY A 196 -6.85 -12.73 9.12
N VAL A 197 -7.17 -12.21 10.31
CA VAL A 197 -6.21 -11.66 11.27
C VAL A 197 -6.18 -12.45 12.57
N LEU A 198 -5.07 -12.36 13.31
CA LEU A 198 -4.85 -13.05 14.59
C LEU A 198 -6.05 -12.95 15.54
N GLY A 199 -6.65 -11.77 15.68
CA GLY A 199 -7.78 -11.54 16.60
C GLY A 199 -9.05 -12.33 16.24
N LEU A 200 -9.15 -12.85 15.02
CA LEU A 200 -10.28 -13.65 14.55
C LEU A 200 -9.97 -15.14 14.56
N THR A 201 -8.74 -15.52 14.21
CA THR A 201 -8.36 -16.93 13.99
C THR A 201 -7.57 -17.55 15.13
N GLY A 202 -6.91 -16.74 15.97
CA GLY A 202 -5.94 -17.20 16.96
C GLY A 202 -4.63 -17.70 16.36
N ILE A 203 -4.43 -17.59 15.04
CA ILE A 203 -3.22 -18.01 14.33
C ILE A 203 -2.69 -16.82 13.54
N GLU A 204 -1.38 -16.59 13.60
CA GLU A 204 -0.76 -15.53 12.81
C GLU A 204 -0.96 -15.75 11.31
N THR A 205 -1.30 -14.67 10.60
CA THR A 205 -1.54 -14.72 9.16
C THR A 205 -0.36 -15.33 8.40
N ALA A 206 0.87 -15.02 8.82
CA ALA A 206 2.08 -15.57 8.23
C ALA A 206 2.21 -17.09 8.42
N GLU A 207 1.75 -17.64 9.54
CA GLU A 207 1.78 -19.09 9.79
C GLU A 207 0.78 -19.83 8.90
N ILE A 208 -0.42 -19.27 8.73
CA ILE A 208 -1.43 -19.83 7.82
C ILE A 208 -0.89 -19.86 6.38
N VAL A 209 -0.34 -18.73 5.92
CA VAL A 209 0.21 -18.63 4.56
C VAL A 209 1.38 -19.59 4.37
N HIS A 210 2.31 -19.66 5.33
CA HIS A 210 3.45 -20.58 5.27
C HIS A 210 3.00 -22.05 5.16
N ALA A 211 2.06 -22.48 6.00
CA ALA A 211 1.53 -23.84 5.97
C ALA A 211 0.86 -24.17 4.62
N VAL A 212 0.14 -23.22 4.03
CA VAL A 212 -0.48 -23.38 2.71
C VAL A 212 0.58 -23.45 1.62
N VAL A 213 1.60 -22.60 1.65
CA VAL A 213 2.71 -22.63 0.68
C VAL A 213 3.47 -23.97 0.76
N GLU A 214 3.77 -24.47 1.95
CA GLU A 214 4.45 -25.76 2.14
C GLU A 214 3.63 -26.91 1.52
N LYS A 215 2.31 -26.88 1.70
CA LYS A 215 1.40 -27.92 1.23
C LYS A 215 1.09 -27.84 -0.27
N VAL A 216 0.79 -26.63 -0.75
CA VAL A 216 0.31 -26.36 -2.12
C VAL A 216 1.47 -26.23 -3.10
N ARG A 217 2.64 -25.77 -2.62
CA ARG A 217 3.86 -25.53 -3.41
C ARG A 217 3.59 -24.67 -4.66
N PRO A 218 3.01 -23.47 -4.51
CA PRO A 218 2.86 -22.56 -5.63
C PRO A 218 4.24 -22.11 -6.15
N ALA A 219 4.30 -21.73 -7.41
CA ALA A 219 5.51 -21.12 -7.99
C ALA A 219 5.72 -19.67 -7.52
N ALA A 220 4.64 -18.99 -7.10
CA ALA A 220 4.71 -17.67 -6.46
C ALA A 220 3.48 -17.39 -5.60
N VAL A 221 3.64 -16.46 -4.67
CA VAL A 221 2.56 -15.91 -3.83
C VAL A 221 2.32 -14.46 -4.22
N LEU A 222 1.06 -14.06 -4.35
CA LEU A 222 0.65 -12.69 -4.58
C LEU A 222 -0.25 -12.23 -3.44
N CYS A 223 0.25 -11.36 -2.58
CA CYS A 223 -0.50 -10.80 -1.47
C CYS A 223 -1.23 -9.52 -1.92
N VAL A 224 -2.51 -9.39 -1.57
CA VAL A 224 -3.30 -8.18 -1.75
C VAL A 224 -3.61 -7.60 -0.37
N ASP A 225 -3.28 -6.33 -0.13
CA ASP A 225 -3.37 -5.71 1.21
C ASP A 225 -3.86 -4.25 1.18
N ALA A 226 -4.40 -3.80 2.29
CA ALA A 226 -4.64 -2.38 2.53
C ALA A 226 -3.34 -1.71 3.01
N LEU A 227 -3.05 -0.52 2.49
CA LEU A 227 -1.87 0.27 2.86
C LEU A 227 -2.25 1.56 3.60
N ALA A 228 -1.28 2.09 4.34
CA ALA A 228 -1.31 3.43 4.90
C ALA A 228 -0.49 4.41 4.04
N SER A 229 -1.08 5.56 3.72
CA SER A 229 -0.44 6.65 2.98
C SER A 229 -0.12 7.82 3.91
N MET A 230 0.88 8.63 3.56
CA MET A 230 1.12 9.92 4.20
C MET A 230 0.33 11.06 3.54
N SER A 231 -0.12 10.87 2.30
CA SER A 231 -0.91 11.87 1.57
C SER A 231 -2.39 11.51 1.54
N VAL A 232 -3.24 12.48 1.86
CA VAL A 232 -4.70 12.37 1.68
C VAL A 232 -5.04 12.19 0.21
N GLU A 233 -4.27 12.74 -0.74
CA GLU A 233 -4.58 12.67 -2.17
C GLU A 233 -4.47 11.24 -2.74
N ARG A 234 -3.65 10.38 -2.12
CA ARG A 234 -3.40 9.00 -2.56
C ARG A 234 -4.44 7.98 -2.12
N LEU A 235 -5.28 8.30 -1.14
CA LEU A 235 -6.27 7.36 -0.62
C LEU A 235 -7.25 6.94 -1.72
N GLY A 236 -7.20 5.67 -2.13
CA GLY A 236 -7.99 5.12 -3.24
C GLY A 236 -7.79 5.79 -4.60
N THR A 237 -6.63 6.41 -4.82
CA THR A 237 -6.19 6.86 -6.16
C THR A 237 -4.86 6.24 -6.55
N THR A 238 -4.23 5.48 -5.65
CA THR A 238 -2.89 4.93 -5.85
C THR A 238 -2.91 3.42 -5.59
N LEU A 239 -2.18 2.65 -6.39
CA LEU A 239 -1.90 1.25 -6.14
C LEU A 239 -0.38 1.06 -6.12
N GLN A 240 0.13 0.14 -5.30
CA GLN A 240 1.53 -0.21 -5.27
C GLN A 240 1.69 -1.71 -5.47
N LEU A 241 2.39 -2.08 -6.54
CA LEU A 241 2.83 -3.44 -6.78
C LEU A 241 4.32 -3.57 -6.43
N SER A 242 4.74 -4.67 -5.81
CA SER A 242 6.16 -4.93 -5.54
C SER A 242 6.50 -6.41 -5.53
N ASP A 243 7.77 -6.75 -5.71
CA ASP A 243 8.31 -8.11 -5.59
C ASP A 243 9.20 -8.31 -4.34
N ALA A 244 9.23 -7.31 -3.45
CA ALA A 244 9.96 -7.33 -2.19
C ALA A 244 9.22 -8.10 -1.06
N GLY A 245 8.01 -8.60 -1.34
CA GLY A 245 7.10 -9.12 -0.32
C GLY A 245 6.35 -8.03 0.44
N ILE A 246 5.72 -8.42 1.55
CA ILE A 246 4.91 -7.54 2.39
C ILE A 246 5.06 -7.85 3.87
N ARG A 247 4.89 -6.85 4.72
CA ARG A 247 4.75 -7.03 6.16
C ARG A 247 3.31 -6.68 6.56
N PRO A 248 2.41 -7.67 6.73
CA PRO A 248 1.01 -7.39 6.99
C PRO A 248 0.84 -6.59 8.28
N GLY A 249 -0.01 -5.55 8.27
CA GLY A 249 -0.33 -4.77 9.47
C GLY A 249 0.66 -3.67 9.88
N SER A 250 1.56 -3.24 8.98
CA SER A 250 2.43 -2.07 9.18
C SER A 250 1.64 -0.75 9.38
N GLY A 251 0.40 -0.69 8.91
CA GLY A 251 -0.54 0.42 9.12
C GLY A 251 -1.12 0.56 10.53
N VAL A 252 -0.85 -0.39 11.44
CA VAL A 252 -1.29 -0.33 12.84
C VAL A 252 -0.16 -0.74 13.80
N GLY A 253 1.04 -0.20 13.60
CA GLY A 253 2.14 -0.23 14.59
C GLY A 253 2.46 -1.58 15.23
N ASN A 254 2.26 -2.70 14.53
CA ASN A 254 2.37 -4.04 15.11
C ASN A 254 3.51 -4.81 14.44
N THR A 255 4.37 -5.44 15.25
CA THR A 255 5.56 -6.19 14.82
C THR A 255 5.18 -7.56 14.28
N ARG A 256 4.57 -7.62 13.09
CA ARG A 256 4.23 -8.90 12.43
C ARG A 256 5.37 -9.42 11.55
N ARG A 257 5.42 -10.75 11.40
CA ARG A 257 6.36 -11.46 10.51
C ARG A 257 6.09 -11.07 9.05
N SER A 258 7.15 -10.89 8.26
CA SER A 258 7.04 -10.60 6.84
C SER A 258 6.65 -11.84 6.02
N LEU A 259 6.00 -11.60 4.89
CA LEU A 259 5.77 -12.55 3.80
C LEU A 259 6.71 -12.14 2.66
N SER A 260 7.78 -12.89 2.46
CA SER A 260 8.85 -12.57 1.52
C SER A 260 9.50 -13.84 0.97
N TYR A 261 10.39 -13.70 0.00
CA TYR A 261 11.15 -14.85 -0.53
C TYR A 261 11.95 -15.56 0.57
N GLU A 262 12.55 -14.81 1.49
CA GLU A 262 13.38 -15.31 2.58
C GLU A 262 12.57 -16.15 3.58
N THR A 263 11.30 -15.79 3.78
CA THR A 263 10.42 -16.43 4.78
C THR A 263 9.61 -17.60 4.20
N LEU A 264 9.23 -17.54 2.92
CA LEU A 264 8.39 -18.56 2.27
C LEU A 264 9.16 -19.47 1.30
N GLY A 265 10.36 -19.09 0.87
CA GLY A 265 11.17 -19.83 -0.10
C GLY A 265 10.64 -19.79 -1.54
N VAL A 266 9.60 -18.98 -1.81
CA VAL A 266 9.00 -18.75 -3.12
C VAL A 266 8.86 -17.24 -3.35
N PRO A 267 8.90 -16.74 -4.60
CA PRO A 267 8.70 -15.32 -4.90
C PRO A 267 7.39 -14.81 -4.31
N VAL A 268 7.43 -13.64 -3.66
CA VAL A 268 6.25 -13.00 -3.06
C VAL A 268 6.06 -11.62 -3.66
N PHE A 269 4.96 -11.46 -4.38
CA PHE A 269 4.51 -10.19 -4.89
C PHE A 269 3.50 -9.58 -3.91
N ALA A 270 3.52 -8.27 -3.76
CA ALA A 270 2.63 -7.53 -2.89
C ALA A 270 1.94 -6.43 -3.68
N LEU A 271 0.61 -6.43 -3.65
CA LEU A 271 -0.25 -5.46 -4.29
C LEU A 271 -1.08 -4.75 -3.23
N GLY A 272 -0.72 -3.51 -2.95
CA GLY A 272 -1.32 -2.73 -1.88
C GLY A 272 -2.05 -1.49 -2.38
N VAL A 273 -3.11 -1.11 -1.68
CA VAL A 273 -3.87 0.12 -1.99
C VAL A 273 -4.04 0.96 -0.73
N PRO A 274 -3.70 2.27 -0.75
CA PRO A 274 -3.87 3.10 0.40
C PRO A 274 -5.34 3.39 0.70
N THR A 275 -5.80 2.96 1.88
CA THR A 275 -7.19 3.16 2.33
C THR A 275 -7.25 4.04 3.58
N VAL A 276 -6.14 4.16 4.30
CA VAL A 276 -6.04 4.93 5.55
C VAL A 276 -4.84 5.85 5.58
N ILE A 277 -4.93 6.85 6.45
CA ILE A 277 -3.83 7.74 6.83
C ILE A 277 -3.81 7.84 8.36
N TYR A 278 -2.62 7.94 8.94
CA TYR A 278 -2.49 8.16 10.39
C TYR A 278 -2.95 9.57 10.77
N ALA A 279 -3.72 9.69 11.86
CA ALA A 279 -4.19 10.97 12.35
C ALA A 279 -3.03 11.93 12.67
N THR A 280 -1.93 11.41 13.20
CA THR A 280 -0.70 12.17 13.49
C THR A 280 -0.09 12.80 12.23
N THR A 281 -0.20 12.13 11.08
CA THR A 281 0.30 12.65 9.81
C THR A 281 -0.51 13.86 9.36
N ILE A 282 -1.85 13.76 9.42
CA ILE A 282 -2.75 14.88 9.08
C ILE A 282 -2.47 16.09 9.99
N VAL A 283 -2.33 15.87 11.30
CA VAL A 283 -2.05 16.96 12.24
C VAL A 283 -0.68 17.57 11.97
N SER A 284 0.33 16.76 11.65
CA SER A 284 1.66 17.24 11.30
C SER A 284 1.64 18.15 10.07
N GLU A 285 0.97 17.73 9.00
CA GLU A 285 0.81 18.56 7.79
C GLU A 285 0.06 19.87 8.07
N ALA A 286 -1.01 19.83 8.87
CA ALA A 286 -1.77 21.02 9.23
C ALA A 286 -0.94 22.01 10.06
N VAL A 287 -0.16 21.52 11.02
CA VAL A 287 0.73 22.36 11.84
C VAL A 287 1.86 22.92 10.99
N ASP A 288 2.44 22.14 10.08
CA ASP A 288 3.49 22.59 9.16
C ASP A 288 2.98 23.73 8.26
N ALA A 289 1.80 23.56 7.64
CA ALA A 289 1.18 24.58 6.81
C ALA A 289 0.85 25.88 7.58
N LEU A 290 0.39 25.76 8.83
CA LEU A 290 0.16 26.90 9.71
C LEU A 290 1.47 27.60 10.07
N TRP A 291 2.52 26.84 10.38
CA TRP A 291 3.82 27.36 10.78
C TRP A 291 4.47 28.15 9.65
N GLU A 292 4.43 27.64 8.42
CA GLU A 292 4.91 28.35 7.23
C GLU A 292 4.19 29.68 7.05
N ARG A 293 2.87 29.72 7.25
CA ARG A 293 2.09 30.97 7.18
C ARG A 293 2.46 31.97 8.26
N VAL A 294 2.72 31.52 9.48
CA VAL A 294 3.05 32.41 10.61
C VAL A 294 4.50 32.91 10.56
N THR A 295 5.40 32.16 9.91
CA THR A 295 6.81 32.54 9.76
C THR A 295 7.10 33.35 8.49
N GLN A 296 6.15 33.44 7.55
CA GLN A 296 6.23 34.35 6.41
C GLN A 296 6.04 35.82 6.85
N PRO A 297 6.84 36.76 6.32
CA PRO A 297 6.69 38.18 6.65
C PRO A 297 5.31 38.71 6.19
N ALA A 298 4.69 39.54 7.03
CA ALA A 298 3.32 40.06 6.87
C ALA A 298 3.01 40.79 5.55
N ALA A 299 4.01 41.07 4.70
CA ALA A 299 3.86 41.72 3.40
C ALA A 299 3.28 40.81 2.29
N ALA A 300 3.12 39.50 2.53
CA ALA A 300 2.62 38.56 1.51
C ALA A 300 1.10 38.36 1.50
N PHE A 301 0.36 38.93 2.45
CA PHE A 301 -1.09 38.75 2.53
C PHE A 301 -1.83 39.92 1.87
N GLY A 302 -2.25 39.73 0.61
CA GLY A 302 -3.42 40.47 0.09
C GLY A 302 -4.68 40.06 0.87
N PRO A 303 -5.71 40.91 0.94
CA PRO A 303 -6.97 40.55 1.61
C PRO A 303 -7.51 39.24 1.02
N PRO A 304 -8.10 38.35 1.85
CA PRO A 304 -8.65 37.09 1.35
C PRO A 304 -9.64 37.37 0.23
N GLY A 305 -9.44 36.72 -0.92
CA GLY A 305 -10.37 36.79 -2.05
C GLY A 305 -11.75 36.29 -1.60
N PRO A 306 -12.84 36.84 -2.16
CA PRO A 306 -14.19 36.52 -1.72
C PRO A 306 -14.46 35.01 -1.85
N ALA A 307 -15.00 34.41 -0.80
CA ALA A 307 -15.45 33.02 -0.81
C ALA A 307 -16.49 32.80 -1.92
N PRO A 308 -16.42 31.70 -2.69
CA PRO A 308 -17.43 31.45 -3.71
C PRO A 308 -18.74 31.03 -3.02
N GLY A 309 -19.77 31.86 -3.15
CA GLY A 309 -21.16 31.40 -2.96
C GLY A 309 -22.04 32.07 -1.90
N SER A 310 -21.82 33.32 -1.49
CA SER A 310 -22.87 34.09 -0.79
C SER A 310 -23.48 35.13 -1.73
N GLY A 311 -24.72 34.89 -2.16
CA GLY A 311 -25.53 35.84 -2.91
C GLY A 311 -25.56 37.21 -2.22
N ALA A 312 -25.41 38.25 -3.03
CA ALA A 312 -25.34 39.65 -2.63
C ALA A 312 -26.52 40.04 -1.72
N LEU A 313 -26.22 40.69 -0.59
CA LEU A 313 -27.23 41.50 0.08
C LEU A 313 -26.71 42.77 0.77
N LEU A 314 -25.44 43.14 0.63
CA LEU A 314 -24.94 44.42 1.16
C LEU A 314 -23.93 45.01 0.17
N ASP A 315 -24.33 46.12 -0.46
CA ASP A 315 -23.46 46.96 -1.28
C ASP A 315 -22.59 47.84 -0.36
N PRO A 316 -21.27 47.60 -0.28
CA PRO A 316 -20.38 48.34 0.62
C PRO A 316 -20.30 49.84 0.29
N SER A 317 -20.71 50.25 -0.92
CA SER A 317 -20.66 51.64 -1.37
C SER A 317 -21.77 52.54 -0.78
N ARG A 318 -22.74 51.96 -0.06
CA ARG A 318 -23.85 52.70 0.58
C ARG A 318 -23.65 52.98 2.07
N ILE A 319 -22.54 52.55 2.67
CA ILE A 319 -22.24 52.82 4.07
C ILE A 319 -21.55 54.19 4.16
N VAL A 320 -22.34 55.25 4.33
CA VAL A 320 -21.83 56.59 4.61
C VAL A 320 -21.43 56.65 6.09
N VAL A 321 -20.15 56.51 6.38
CA VAL A 321 -19.60 56.81 7.70
C VAL A 321 -19.45 58.33 7.80
N THR A 322 -20.34 58.99 8.56
CA THR A 322 -20.18 60.40 8.90
C THR A 322 -19.01 60.56 9.86
N ALA A 323 -17.88 61.03 9.34
CA ALA A 323 -16.73 61.40 10.15
C ALA A 323 -17.06 62.60 11.05
N LYS A 324 -16.84 62.46 12.36
CA LYS A 324 -16.74 63.58 13.30
C LYS A 324 -15.25 63.74 13.62
N ASP A 325 -14.73 64.92 13.31
CA ASP A 325 -13.38 65.51 13.42
C ASP A 325 -12.18 64.69 13.98
N PRO A 326 -10.97 64.87 13.40
CA PRO A 326 -9.79 64.11 13.79
C PRO A 326 -9.13 64.68 15.06
N ALA A 327 -8.84 63.81 16.03
CA ALA A 327 -7.90 64.11 17.10
C ALA A 327 -6.45 63.89 16.61
N PRO A 328 -5.46 64.70 17.06
CA PRO A 328 -4.12 64.72 16.47
C PRO A 328 -3.33 63.43 16.77
N ALA A 329 -2.45 63.09 15.84
CA ALA A 329 -1.62 61.89 15.81
C ALA A 329 -0.91 61.62 17.15
N ALA A 330 -1.40 60.61 17.87
CA ALA A 330 -0.64 59.96 18.92
C ALA A 330 0.40 59.04 18.27
N SER A 331 1.65 59.25 18.63
CA SER A 331 2.80 58.39 18.33
C SER A 331 2.46 56.91 18.51
N ALA A 332 2.91 56.08 17.56
CA ALA A 332 2.82 54.63 17.60
C ALA A 332 3.16 54.09 19.00
N PRO A 333 2.33 53.22 19.59
CA PRO A 333 2.69 52.62 20.86
C PRO A 333 3.91 51.74 20.63
N ALA A 334 4.93 51.93 21.48
CA ALA A 334 6.08 51.06 21.59
C ALA A 334 5.61 49.60 21.70
N ALA A 335 6.27 48.73 20.94
CA ALA A 335 6.01 47.29 20.91
C ALA A 335 5.82 46.75 22.33
N ALA A 336 4.66 46.11 22.55
CA ALA A 336 4.40 45.40 23.79
C ALA A 336 5.48 44.33 24.02
N PRO A 337 6.05 44.20 25.22
CA PRO A 337 6.99 43.14 25.54
C PRO A 337 6.20 41.83 25.59
N GLY A 338 6.27 41.04 24.52
CA GLY A 338 5.53 39.79 24.42
C GLY A 338 5.45 39.13 23.05
N THR A 339 5.93 39.76 21.96
CA THR A 339 6.10 39.06 20.68
C THR A 339 7.34 38.19 20.74
N ALA A 340 7.30 37.10 21.51
CA ALA A 340 8.24 36.00 21.31
C ALA A 340 8.05 35.57 19.86
N SER A 341 9.04 35.83 19.00
CA SER A 341 9.06 35.18 17.70
C SER A 341 9.02 33.68 17.98
N LEU A 342 8.06 33.00 17.35
CA LEU A 342 8.00 31.55 17.46
C LEU A 342 9.40 31.01 17.11
N PRO A 343 10.03 30.22 18.00
CA PRO A 343 11.37 29.72 17.77
C PRO A 343 11.37 28.95 16.45
N ARG A 344 12.26 29.27 15.51
CA ARG A 344 12.36 28.57 14.23
C ARG A 344 12.76 27.11 14.47
N LEU A 345 11.78 26.27 14.76
CA LEU A 345 11.94 24.83 14.86
C LEU A 345 12.08 24.29 13.44
N ASP A 346 13.13 23.51 13.23
CA ASP A 346 13.28 22.73 12.01
C ASP A 346 12.08 21.75 11.87
N PRO A 347 11.70 21.39 10.63
CA PRO A 347 10.53 20.54 10.38
C PRO A 347 10.59 19.20 11.11
N HIS A 348 11.79 18.62 11.28
CA HIS A 348 11.96 17.34 11.95
C HIS A 348 11.69 17.44 13.46
N SER A 349 12.30 18.39 14.17
CA SER A 349 12.02 18.62 15.59
C SER A 349 10.55 18.95 15.86
N ARG A 350 9.90 19.66 14.93
CA ARG A 350 8.47 19.95 15.03
C ARG A 350 7.61 18.69 14.94
N ARG A 351 7.89 17.82 13.96
CA ARG A 351 7.20 16.53 13.83
C ARG A 351 7.41 15.67 15.08
N GLN A 352 8.62 15.61 15.62
CA GLN A 352 8.87 14.88 16.87
C GLN A 352 8.05 15.43 18.05
N LEU A 353 7.96 16.75 18.20
CA LEU A 353 7.14 17.37 19.26
C LEU A 353 5.65 17.06 19.10
N ILE A 354 5.13 17.13 17.87
CA ILE A 354 3.74 16.79 17.57
C ILE A 354 3.47 15.32 17.95
N GLN A 355 4.41 14.42 17.65
CA GLN A 355 4.30 13.01 18.01
C GLN A 355 4.36 12.79 19.53
N GLU A 356 5.21 13.51 20.26
CA GLU A 356 5.28 13.41 21.72
C GLU A 356 3.96 13.86 22.38
N VAL A 357 3.36 14.94 21.86
CA VAL A 357 2.10 15.48 22.38
C VAL A 357 0.90 14.59 22.03
N LEU A 358 0.86 14.06 20.81
CA LEU A 358 -0.29 13.30 20.31
C LEU A 358 -0.18 11.80 20.57
N GLY A 359 1.01 11.27 20.78
CA GLY A 359 1.28 9.84 20.97
C GLY A 359 0.36 9.15 21.99
N PRO A 360 0.17 9.71 23.20
CA PRO A 360 -0.67 9.10 24.24
C PRO A 360 -2.16 8.97 23.88
N SER A 361 -2.67 9.79 22.94
CA SER A 361 -4.11 9.87 22.63
C SER A 361 -4.48 9.49 21.20
N MET A 362 -3.56 9.65 20.24
CA MET A 362 -3.82 9.49 18.80
C MET A 362 -2.83 8.58 18.07
N GLY A 363 -1.84 7.99 18.74
CA GLY A 363 -0.75 7.26 18.09
C GLY A 363 -1.16 6.05 17.24
N SER A 364 -2.33 5.45 17.50
CA SER A 364 -2.91 4.36 16.71
C SER A 364 -4.16 4.76 15.94
N LEU A 365 -4.55 6.04 15.95
CA LEU A 365 -5.76 6.49 15.29
C LEU A 365 -5.50 6.64 13.80
N VAL A 366 -6.33 5.97 13.01
CA VAL A 366 -6.34 6.07 11.55
C VAL A 366 -7.59 6.82 11.08
N VAL A 367 -7.45 7.54 9.98
CA VAL A 367 -8.52 8.30 9.33
C VAL A 367 -8.75 7.71 7.95
N THR A 368 -10.02 7.63 7.57
CA THR A 368 -10.47 7.08 6.29
C THR A 368 -11.54 8.00 5.69
N PRO A 369 -11.68 8.06 4.35
CA PRO A 369 -12.80 8.73 3.70
C PRO A 369 -14.17 8.24 4.22
N LYS A 370 -15.18 9.10 4.14
CA LYS A 370 -16.55 8.81 4.60
C LYS A 370 -17.19 7.64 3.84
N GLU A 371 -16.94 7.55 2.53
CA GLU A 371 -17.51 6.54 1.62
C GLU A 371 -16.46 5.44 1.32
N ILE A 372 -15.73 5.02 2.35
CA ILE A 372 -14.65 4.03 2.20
C ILE A 372 -15.16 2.66 1.77
N ASP A 373 -16.37 2.28 2.18
CA ASP A 373 -17.05 1.07 1.76
C ASP A 373 -17.17 0.97 0.24
N VAL A 374 -17.68 2.04 -0.37
CA VAL A 374 -17.84 2.16 -1.82
C VAL A 374 -16.49 2.18 -2.51
N LEU A 375 -15.52 2.91 -1.95
CA LEU A 375 -14.18 3.03 -2.50
C LEU A 375 -13.46 1.67 -2.49
N VAL A 376 -13.50 0.95 -1.36
CA VAL A 376 -12.90 -0.37 -1.22
C VAL A 376 -13.54 -1.37 -2.17
N ASP A 377 -14.86 -1.33 -2.36
CA ASP A 377 -15.55 -2.21 -3.31
C ASP A 377 -15.08 -1.97 -4.75
N THR A 378 -15.02 -0.70 -5.18
CA THR A 378 -14.55 -0.30 -6.52
C THR A 378 -13.07 -0.65 -6.72
N LEU A 379 -12.21 -0.39 -5.73
CA LEU A 379 -10.79 -0.76 -5.80
C LEU A 379 -10.63 -2.28 -5.88
N SER A 380 -11.47 -3.03 -5.16
CA SER A 380 -11.44 -4.50 -5.20
C SER A 380 -11.82 -5.03 -6.58
N ASP A 381 -12.73 -4.37 -7.30
CA ASP A 381 -13.05 -4.68 -8.71
C ASP A 381 -11.83 -4.41 -9.61
N VAL A 382 -11.24 -3.21 -9.52
CA VAL A 382 -10.06 -2.83 -10.33
C VAL A 382 -8.90 -3.80 -10.12
N LEU A 383 -8.60 -4.11 -8.86
CA LEU A 383 -7.57 -5.08 -8.50
C LEU A 383 -7.91 -6.46 -9.07
N ALA A 384 -9.13 -6.95 -8.87
CA ALA A 384 -9.54 -8.26 -9.36
C ALA A 384 -9.46 -8.36 -10.88
N ASP A 385 -9.92 -7.34 -11.60
CA ASP A 385 -9.86 -7.29 -13.06
C ASP A 385 -8.41 -7.32 -13.57
N GLY A 386 -7.54 -6.46 -13.01
CA GLY A 386 -6.12 -6.44 -13.38
C GLY A 386 -5.40 -7.76 -13.05
N LEU A 387 -5.74 -8.40 -11.92
CA LEU A 387 -5.20 -9.71 -11.55
C LEU A 387 -5.71 -10.82 -12.48
N ASN A 388 -7.00 -10.84 -12.80
CA ASN A 388 -7.55 -11.83 -13.72
C ASN A 388 -6.96 -11.68 -15.13
N GLU A 389 -6.76 -10.45 -15.60
CA GLU A 389 -6.12 -10.18 -16.89
C GLU A 389 -4.65 -10.66 -16.92
N ALA A 390 -3.85 -10.34 -15.89
CA ALA A 390 -2.46 -10.78 -15.81
C ALA A 390 -2.30 -12.30 -15.63
N LEU A 391 -3.19 -12.93 -14.86
CA LEU A 391 -3.09 -14.35 -14.55
C LEU A 391 -3.73 -15.21 -15.65
N HIS A 392 -4.74 -14.70 -16.38
CA HIS A 392 -5.44 -15.46 -17.42
C HIS A 392 -5.40 -14.75 -18.78
N PRO A 393 -4.21 -14.50 -19.36
CA PRO A 393 -4.07 -13.71 -20.59
C PRO A 393 -4.77 -14.33 -21.80
N GLY A 394 -5.09 -15.62 -21.75
CA GLY A 394 -5.81 -16.33 -22.81
C GLY A 394 -7.33 -16.18 -22.75
N ILE A 395 -7.92 -15.59 -21.70
CA ILE A 395 -9.37 -15.50 -21.50
C ILE A 395 -9.82 -14.04 -21.39
N SER A 396 -10.89 -13.68 -22.10
CA SER A 396 -11.49 -12.35 -22.00
C SER A 396 -12.23 -12.14 -20.67
N ALA A 397 -12.37 -10.89 -20.22
CA ALA A 397 -13.12 -10.58 -18.99
C ALA A 397 -14.55 -11.14 -18.99
N ALA A 398 -15.22 -11.17 -20.16
CA ALA A 398 -16.56 -11.73 -20.31
C ALA A 398 -16.58 -13.26 -20.14
N GLU A 399 -15.60 -13.97 -20.69
CA GLU A 399 -15.44 -15.42 -20.49
C GLU A 399 -15.08 -15.73 -19.03
N ALA A 400 -14.19 -14.95 -18.42
CA ALA A 400 -13.82 -15.12 -17.01
C ALA A 400 -15.03 -14.97 -16.07
N ALA A 401 -15.92 -14.01 -16.36
CA ALA A 401 -17.16 -13.82 -15.61
C ALA A 401 -18.18 -14.97 -15.78
N ALA A 402 -18.13 -15.71 -16.90
CA ALA A 402 -19.01 -16.86 -17.13
C ALA A 402 -18.52 -18.16 -16.48
N ILE A 403 -17.22 -18.25 -16.20
CA ILE A 403 -16.59 -19.43 -15.55
C ILE A 403 -16.68 -19.33 -14.01
N ARG A 404 -16.70 -18.10 -13.47
CA ARG A 404 -16.91 -17.84 -12.04
C ARG A 404 -18.32 -18.21 -11.61
#